data_AF-A0A9X3NEJ1-F1
#
_entry.id   AF-A0A9X3NEJ1-F1
#
_cell.length_a   1.000
_cell.length_b   1.000
_cell.length_c   1.000
_cell.angle_alpha   90.00
_cell.angle_beta   90.00
_cell.angle_gamma   90.00
#
_symmetry.space_group_name_H-M   'P 1'
#
loop_
_entity.id
_entity.type
_entity.pdbx_description
1 polymer ?
#
loop_
_entity_poly.entity_id
_entity_poly.type
_entity_poly.pdbx_seq_one_letter_code
_entity_poly.pdbx_strand_id
1 'polypeptide(L)'
;MIKDEMLKALQADVNAWPKRVKAAGVTNAGGAAYTPQARNLEILRTPDDPEATYAYMLRAWESPDADQGSASWERIISQAGPRATWEWLMADPEAPYAPLFDDLRERVRTALEAHPSYAAWHAATAQKAAEQAEDTARIQRVMDEMRSGKRRRPTI
;
A
#
# COMPACT_ATOMS: atom_id res chain seq x y z
N MET A 1 -8.45 3.93 25.21
CA MET A 1 -8.15 2.52 24.87
C MET A 1 -6.98 2.08 25.72
N ILE A 2 -7.04 0.91 26.35
CA ILE A 2 -5.91 0.39 27.15
C ILE A 2 -4.89 -0.32 26.24
N LYS A 3 -3.62 -0.43 26.67
CA LYS A 3 -2.52 -1.00 25.85
C LYS A 3 -2.89 -2.35 25.22
N ASP A 4 -3.48 -3.26 25.99
CA ASP A 4 -3.88 -4.59 25.53
C ASP A 4 -4.90 -4.55 24.38
N GLU A 5 -5.83 -3.59 24.40
CA GLU A 5 -6.81 -3.41 23.32
C GLU A 5 -6.13 -2.91 22.05
N MET A 6 -5.18 -1.97 22.18
CA MET A 6 -4.39 -1.47 21.06
C MET A 6 -3.56 -2.60 20.43
N LEU A 7 -2.89 -3.41 21.25
CA LEU A 7 -2.10 -4.55 20.78
C LEU A 7 -2.97 -5.59 20.07
N LYS A 8 -4.16 -5.91 20.60
CA LYS A 8 -5.10 -6.83 19.93
C LYS A 8 -5.58 -6.27 18.58
N ALA A 9 -5.88 -4.97 18.51
CA ALA A 9 -6.27 -4.32 17.27
C ALA A 9 -5.13 -4.33 16.24
N LEU A 10 -3.89 -4.06 16.67
CA LEU A 10 -2.71 -4.17 15.84
C LEU A 10 -2.52 -5.59 15.30
N GLN A 11 -2.61 -6.61 16.16
CA GLN A 11 -2.49 -8.02 15.76
C GLN A 11 -3.55 -8.40 14.73
N ALA A 12 -4.80 -7.95 14.91
CA ALA A 12 -5.87 -8.22 13.95
C ALA A 12 -5.56 -7.63 12.57
N ASP A 13 -5.00 -6.42 12.51
CA ASP A 13 -4.61 -5.77 11.26
C ASP A 13 -3.38 -6.43 10.62
N VAL A 14 -2.37 -6.83 11.40
CA VAL A 14 -1.23 -7.61 10.91
C VAL A 14 -1.69 -8.96 10.33
N ASN A 15 -2.61 -9.65 11.00
CA ASN A 15 -3.17 -10.92 10.52
C ASN A 15 -4.02 -10.74 9.24
N ALA A 16 -4.67 -9.58 9.08
CA ALA A 16 -5.45 -9.25 7.89
C ALA A 16 -4.58 -8.76 6.73
N TRP A 17 -3.40 -8.21 7.00
CA TRP A 17 -2.53 -7.56 6.02
C TRP A 17 -2.22 -8.43 4.78
N PRO A 18 -1.87 -9.73 4.87
CA PRO A 18 -1.62 -10.55 3.68
C PRO A 18 -2.82 -10.62 2.73
N LYS A 19 -4.05 -10.65 3.27
CA LYS A 19 -5.28 -10.64 2.46
C LYS A 19 -5.47 -9.28 1.79
N ARG A 20 -5.16 -8.17 2.48
CA ARG A 20 -5.22 -6.81 1.91
C ARG A 20 -4.24 -6.64 0.76
N VAL A 21 -3.00 -7.11 0.90
CA VAL A 21 -1.99 -7.08 -0.18
C VAL A 21 -2.46 -7.87 -1.40
N LYS A 22 -3.02 -9.07 -1.18
CA LYS A 22 -3.58 -9.88 -2.27
C LYS A 22 -4.75 -9.17 -2.96
N ALA A 23 -5.66 -8.59 -2.18
CA ALA A 23 -6.82 -7.87 -2.71
C ALA A 23 -6.44 -6.59 -3.47
N ALA A 24 -5.32 -5.95 -3.11
CA ALA A 24 -4.75 -4.82 -3.83
C ALA A 24 -4.12 -5.21 -5.19
N GLY A 25 -4.10 -6.49 -5.54
CA GLY A 25 -3.66 -6.96 -6.85
C GLY A 25 -2.15 -7.01 -7.03
N VAL A 26 -1.36 -7.01 -5.94
CA VAL A 26 0.09 -7.15 -6.04
C VAL A 26 0.45 -8.51 -6.63
N THR A 27 1.37 -8.53 -7.58
CA THR A 27 1.85 -9.74 -8.25
C THR A 27 3.35 -9.94 -8.03
N ASN A 28 3.78 -11.21 -8.06
CA ASN A 28 5.19 -11.57 -8.01
C ASN A 28 5.85 -11.45 -9.40
N ALA A 29 7.15 -11.72 -9.50
CA ALA A 29 7.89 -11.61 -10.76
C ALA A 29 7.37 -12.56 -11.87
N GLY A 30 6.69 -13.65 -11.50
CA GLY A 30 6.04 -14.57 -12.44
C GLY A 30 4.59 -14.19 -12.80
N GLY A 31 4.11 -13.02 -12.38
CA GLY A 31 2.75 -12.54 -12.63
C GLY A 31 1.66 -13.19 -11.77
N ALA A 32 2.01 -14.11 -10.88
CA ALA A 32 1.04 -14.71 -9.95
C ALA A 32 0.76 -13.77 -8.77
N ALA A 33 -0.43 -13.89 -8.19
CA ALA A 33 -0.82 -13.10 -7.02
C ALA A 33 0.22 -13.25 -5.90
N TYR A 34 0.74 -12.12 -5.43
CA TYR A 34 1.67 -12.07 -4.32
C TYR A 34 0.90 -12.06 -3.01
N THR A 35 1.38 -12.83 -2.03
CA THR A 35 0.82 -12.84 -0.68
C THR A 35 1.99 -12.94 0.30
N PRO A 36 2.13 -11.99 1.22
CA PRO A 36 3.06 -12.07 2.35
C PRO A 36 2.90 -13.39 3.11
N GLN A 37 4.02 -14.03 3.50
CA GLN A 37 4.01 -15.34 4.16
C GLN A 37 5.01 -15.39 5.32
N ALA A 38 4.62 -16.06 6.41
CA ALA A 38 5.41 -16.20 7.64
C ALA A 38 6.80 -16.83 7.45
N ARG A 39 6.97 -17.69 6.44
CA ARG A 39 8.28 -18.25 6.08
C ARG A 39 9.30 -17.16 5.70
N ASN A 40 8.83 -16.08 5.08
CA ASN A 40 9.67 -14.99 4.54
C ASN A 40 9.62 -13.72 5.39
N LEU A 41 8.56 -13.52 6.17
CA LEU A 41 8.30 -12.29 6.91
C LEU A 41 8.03 -12.61 8.36
N GLU A 42 8.94 -12.18 9.23
CA GLU A 42 8.90 -12.52 10.65
C GLU A 42 7.69 -11.91 11.38
N ILE A 43 7.19 -10.74 10.95
CA ILE A 43 5.96 -10.13 11.49
C ILE A 43 4.74 -11.07 11.45
N LEU A 44 4.74 -12.06 10.56
CA LEU A 44 3.64 -13.02 10.40
C LEU A 44 3.88 -14.33 11.16
N ARG A 45 4.98 -14.48 11.90
CA ARG A 45 5.32 -15.72 12.63
C ARG A 45 4.64 -15.84 13.97
N THR A 46 4.12 -14.73 14.51
CA THR A 46 3.47 -14.64 15.82
C THR A 46 2.00 -14.18 15.68
N PRO A 47 1.14 -14.94 14.97
CA PRO A 47 -0.23 -14.51 14.69
C PRO A 47 -1.12 -14.38 15.94
N ASP A 48 -0.74 -15.05 17.03
CA ASP A 48 -1.50 -15.12 18.29
C ASP A 48 -0.77 -14.45 19.46
N ASP A 49 0.32 -13.72 19.21
CA ASP A 49 1.11 -13.03 20.24
C ASP A 49 1.28 -11.53 19.88
N PRO A 50 0.32 -10.68 20.35
CA PRO A 50 0.33 -9.24 20.07
C PRO A 50 1.56 -8.50 20.60
N GLU A 51 2.10 -8.92 21.75
CA GLU A 51 3.29 -8.28 22.33
C GLU A 51 4.53 -8.64 21.51
N ALA A 52 4.67 -9.90 21.08
CA ALA A 52 5.78 -10.30 20.22
C ALA A 52 5.72 -9.62 18.84
N THR A 53 4.53 -9.48 18.26
CA THR A 53 4.32 -8.73 17.01
C THR A 53 4.70 -7.26 17.16
N TYR A 54 4.26 -6.60 18.23
CA TYR A 54 4.62 -5.21 18.51
C TYR A 54 6.13 -5.03 18.73
N ALA A 55 6.74 -5.90 19.55
CA ALA A 55 8.18 -5.88 19.81
C ALA A 55 9.00 -6.11 18.53
N TYR A 56 8.54 -6.98 17.64
CA TYR A 56 9.13 -7.14 16.31
C TYR A 56 9.11 -5.84 15.51
N MET A 57 7.95 -5.16 15.44
CA MET A 57 7.80 -3.94 14.65
C MET A 57 8.70 -2.81 15.16
N LEU A 58 8.84 -2.66 16.49
CA LEU A 58 9.79 -1.72 17.08
C LEU A 58 11.23 -2.07 16.68
N ARG A 59 11.65 -3.32 16.93
CA ARG A 59 13.02 -3.79 16.63
C ARG A 59 13.37 -3.66 15.15
N ALA A 60 12.42 -3.91 14.26
CA ALA A 60 12.61 -3.76 12.82
C ALA A 60 12.95 -2.31 12.43
N TRP A 61 12.43 -1.33 13.18
CA TRP A 61 12.64 0.09 12.96
C TRP A 61 13.71 0.73 13.87
N GLU A 62 14.20 0.02 14.88
CA GLU A 62 15.39 0.44 15.65
C GLU A 62 16.67 0.39 14.81
N SER A 63 16.71 -0.46 13.78
CA SER A 63 17.85 -0.54 12.86
C SER A 63 18.09 0.80 12.15
N PRO A 64 19.35 1.26 12.02
CA PRO A 64 19.67 2.49 11.28
C PRO A 64 19.32 2.37 9.79
N ASP A 65 19.38 1.16 9.24
CA ASP A 65 19.12 0.88 7.82
C ASP A 65 17.67 0.44 7.55
N ALA A 66 16.78 0.62 8.53
CA ALA A 66 15.37 0.22 8.39
C ALA A 66 14.66 0.90 7.22
N ASP A 67 15.12 2.07 6.80
CA ASP A 67 14.56 2.90 5.72
C ASP A 67 15.06 2.52 4.31
N GLN A 68 16.10 1.69 4.19
CA GLN A 68 16.59 1.19 2.89
C GLN A 68 15.58 0.25 2.22
N GLY A 69 14.74 -0.37 3.04
CA GLY A 69 13.67 -1.25 2.66
C GLY A 69 14.06 -2.62 2.13
N SER A 70 13.08 -3.31 1.52
CA SER A 70 13.22 -4.70 1.09
C SER A 70 12.59 -4.92 -0.29
N ALA A 71 12.98 -6.01 -0.96
CA ALA A 71 12.35 -6.41 -2.22
C ALA A 71 10.83 -6.69 -2.08
N SER A 72 10.35 -7.02 -0.88
CA SER A 72 8.91 -7.11 -0.59
C SER A 72 8.28 -5.72 -0.57
N TRP A 73 8.96 -4.78 0.09
CA TRP A 73 8.51 -3.40 0.26
C TRP A 73 8.43 -2.68 -1.09
N GLU A 74 9.48 -2.74 -1.90
CA GLU A 74 9.51 -2.19 -3.26
C GLU A 74 8.36 -2.73 -4.12
N ARG A 75 8.14 -4.05 -4.09
CA ARG A 75 7.06 -4.70 -4.86
C ARG A 75 5.68 -4.20 -4.44
N ILE A 76 5.43 -4.10 -3.14
CA ILE A 76 4.13 -3.66 -2.63
C ILE A 76 3.92 -2.18 -2.96
N ILE A 77 4.88 -1.31 -2.67
CA ILE A 77 4.70 0.14 -2.91
C ILE A 77 4.47 0.39 -4.40
N SER A 78 5.34 -0.11 -5.28
CA SER A 78 5.26 0.19 -6.72
C SER A 78 3.95 -0.23 -7.37
N GLN A 79 3.25 -1.24 -6.83
CA GLN A 79 2.01 -1.78 -7.39
C GLN A 79 0.75 -1.32 -6.65
N ALA A 80 0.79 -1.19 -5.33
CA ALA A 80 -0.37 -0.94 -4.47
C ALA A 80 -0.23 0.29 -3.56
N GLY A 81 0.91 0.98 -3.61
CA GLY A 81 1.21 2.15 -2.78
C GLY A 81 1.69 1.79 -1.37
N PRO A 82 2.18 2.79 -0.62
CA PRO A 82 2.79 2.56 0.69
C PRO A 82 1.76 2.13 1.74
N ARG A 83 0.50 2.53 1.58
CA ARG A 83 -0.58 2.12 2.50
C ARG A 83 -0.86 0.62 2.51
N ALA A 84 -0.38 -0.09 1.50
CA ALA A 84 -0.51 -1.54 1.42
C ALA A 84 0.59 -2.29 2.19
N THR A 85 1.58 -1.61 2.77
CA THR A 85 2.66 -2.25 3.52
C THR A 85 2.27 -2.41 5.01
N TRP A 86 2.95 -3.29 5.74
CA TRP A 86 2.67 -3.44 7.18
C TRP A 86 3.25 -2.27 7.98
N GLU A 87 4.29 -1.62 7.46
CA GLU A 87 4.90 -0.42 8.04
C GLU A 87 3.87 0.73 8.10
N TRP A 88 2.92 0.78 7.15
CA TRP A 88 1.82 1.75 7.23
C TRP A 88 0.96 1.58 8.49
N LEU A 89 0.87 0.37 9.08
CA LEU A 89 0.18 0.17 10.36
C LEU A 89 0.85 1.00 11.48
N MET A 90 2.16 1.23 11.41
CA MET A 90 2.86 2.12 12.37
C MET A 90 2.67 3.60 12.01
N ALA A 91 2.58 3.91 10.71
CA ALA A 91 2.51 5.27 10.19
C ALA A 91 1.12 5.91 10.26
N ASP A 92 0.06 5.09 10.31
CA ASP A 92 -1.33 5.56 10.22
C ASP A 92 -1.78 6.27 11.51
N PRO A 93 -2.03 7.59 11.48
CA PRO A 93 -2.50 8.32 12.66
C PRO A 93 -3.97 8.03 13.01
N GLU A 94 -4.75 7.45 12.09
CA GLU A 94 -6.16 7.14 12.30
C GLU A 94 -6.36 5.75 12.92
N ALA A 95 -5.31 4.94 13.01
CA ALA A 95 -5.38 3.61 13.60
C ALA A 95 -5.63 3.68 15.12
N PRO A 96 -6.45 2.77 15.69
CA PRO A 96 -6.76 2.78 17.12
C PRO A 96 -5.54 2.52 18.02
N TYR A 97 -4.46 1.98 17.45
CA TYR A 97 -3.19 1.68 18.11
C TYR A 97 -2.07 2.65 17.72
N ALA A 98 -2.38 3.75 17.00
CA ALA A 98 -1.40 4.75 16.63
C ALA A 98 -0.53 5.25 17.80
N PRO A 99 -1.06 5.47 19.03
CA PRO A 99 -0.23 5.88 20.18
C PRO A 99 0.88 4.90 20.57
N LEU A 100 0.84 3.63 20.14
CA LEU A 100 1.92 2.68 20.37
C LEU A 100 3.22 3.04 19.60
N PHE A 101 3.11 3.94 18.61
CA PHE A 101 4.18 4.25 17.67
C PHE A 101 4.47 5.75 17.55
N ASP A 102 4.04 6.59 18.51
CA ASP A 102 4.19 8.06 18.42
C ASP A 102 5.63 8.49 18.05
N ASP A 103 6.64 7.85 18.63
CA ASP A 103 8.06 8.18 18.39
C ASP A 103 8.58 7.71 17.01
N LEU A 104 7.90 6.75 16.37
CA LEU A 104 8.34 6.15 15.10
C LEU A 104 7.48 6.57 13.91
N ARG A 105 6.24 7.01 14.13
CA ARG A 105 5.23 7.25 13.08
C ARG A 105 5.76 8.13 11.96
N GLU A 106 6.30 9.29 12.32
CA GLU A 106 6.82 10.28 11.37
C GLU A 106 8.03 9.77 10.61
N ARG A 107 8.93 9.04 11.29
CA ARG A 107 10.10 8.42 10.67
C ARG A 107 9.67 7.37 9.64
N VAL A 108 8.74 6.49 10.01
CA VAL A 108 8.20 5.43 9.15
C VAL A 108 7.52 6.03 7.92
N ARG A 109 6.64 7.02 8.13
CA ARG A 109 5.94 7.72 7.04
C ARG A 109 6.92 8.38 6.07
N THR A 110 7.89 9.11 6.61
CA THR A 110 8.90 9.81 5.79
C THR A 110 9.71 8.82 4.96
N ALA A 111 10.13 7.70 5.55
CA ALA A 111 10.85 6.65 4.83
C ALA A 111 10.00 6.02 3.71
N LEU A 112 8.72 5.75 3.97
CA LEU A 112 7.78 5.24 2.96
C LEU A 112 7.61 6.20 1.77
N GLU A 113 7.54 7.50 2.04
CA GLU A 113 7.35 8.54 1.02
C GLU A 113 8.65 8.88 0.27
N ALA A 114 9.80 8.77 0.94
CA ALA A 114 11.12 9.00 0.33
C ALA A 114 11.60 7.82 -0.54
N HIS A 115 11.03 6.62 -0.34
CA HIS A 115 11.45 5.43 -1.07
C HIS A 115 11.18 5.55 -2.59
N PRO A 116 12.12 5.21 -3.49
CA PRO A 116 11.96 5.38 -4.94
C PRO A 116 10.69 4.74 -5.53
N SER A 117 10.25 3.62 -4.96
CA SER A 117 9.02 2.93 -5.37
C SER A 117 7.76 3.78 -5.18
N TYR A 118 7.76 4.74 -4.25
CA TYR A 118 6.64 5.66 -4.04
C TYR A 118 6.45 6.59 -5.24
N ALA A 119 7.54 7.14 -5.77
CA ALA A 119 7.52 7.94 -6.99
C ALA A 119 7.05 7.12 -8.20
N ALA A 120 7.52 5.87 -8.31
CA ALA A 120 7.08 4.95 -9.37
C ALA A 120 5.57 4.65 -9.31
N TRP A 121 5.04 4.42 -8.10
CA TRP A 121 3.62 4.20 -7.88
C TRP A 121 2.77 5.44 -8.24
N HIS A 122 3.20 6.63 -7.83
CA HIS A 122 2.54 7.88 -8.18
C HIS A 122 2.50 8.09 -9.70
N ALA A 123 3.64 7.90 -10.37
CA ALA A 123 3.72 8.02 -11.83
C ALA A 123 2.77 7.04 -12.54
N ALA A 124 2.75 5.78 -12.12
CA ALA A 124 1.86 4.76 -12.69
C ALA A 124 0.38 5.07 -12.45
N THR A 125 0.05 5.57 -11.25
CA THR A 125 -1.32 5.97 -10.90
C THR A 125 -1.78 7.17 -11.72
N ALA A 126 -0.93 8.19 -11.87
CA ALA A 126 -1.21 9.37 -12.67
C ALA A 126 -1.40 9.02 -14.16
N GLN A 127 -0.56 8.12 -14.69
CA GLN A 127 -0.70 7.64 -16.07
C GLN A 127 -2.03 6.91 -16.28
N LYS A 128 -2.39 5.97 -15.40
CA LYS A 128 -3.69 5.27 -15.47
C LYS A 128 -4.87 6.24 -15.41
N ALA A 129 -4.79 7.27 -14.57
CA ALA A 129 -5.84 8.29 -14.47
C ALA A 129 -5.96 9.11 -15.77
N ALA A 130 -4.83 9.45 -16.40
CA ALA A 130 -4.82 10.14 -17.69
C ALA A 130 -5.42 9.27 -18.82
N GLU A 131 -5.05 7.99 -18.88
CA GLU A 131 -5.60 7.02 -19.85
C GLU A 131 -7.12 6.86 -19.67
N GLN A 132 -7.60 6.73 -18.42
CA GLN A 132 -9.04 6.65 -18.12
C GLN A 132 -9.80 7.92 -18.50
N ALA A 133 -9.19 9.10 -18.27
CA ALA A 133 -9.78 10.37 -18.67
C ALA A 133 -9.89 10.49 -20.20
N GLU A 134 -8.88 10.04 -20.94
CA GLU A 134 -8.89 10.01 -22.41
C GLU A 134 -9.96 9.05 -22.95
N ASP A 135 -10.03 7.84 -22.39
CA ASP A 135 -11.05 6.84 -22.77
C ASP A 135 -12.46 7.35 -22.50
N THR A 136 -12.69 7.96 -21.33
CA THR A 136 -13.98 8.57 -20.98
C THR A 136 -14.33 9.70 -21.95
N ALA A 137 -13.37 10.57 -22.28
CA ALA A 137 -13.56 11.65 -23.25
C ALA A 137 -13.82 11.13 -24.68
N ARG A 138 -13.22 10.00 -25.06
CA ARG A 138 -13.49 9.32 -26.34
C ARG A 138 -14.89 8.75 -26.38
N ILE A 139 -15.33 8.04 -25.33
CA ILE A 139 -16.68 7.49 -25.22
C ILE A 139 -17.72 8.61 -25.29
N GLN A 140 -17.51 9.69 -24.54
CA GLN A 140 -18.42 10.84 -24.54
C GLN A 140 -18.54 11.47 -25.93
N ARG A 141 -17.43 11.68 -26.64
CA ARG A 141 -17.45 12.17 -28.04
C ARG A 141 -18.28 11.29 -28.96
N VAL A 142 -18.12 9.97 -28.87
CA VAL A 142 -18.89 9.02 -29.69
C VAL A 142 -20.38 9.08 -29.35
N MET A 143 -20.75 9.16 -28.06
CA MET A 143 -22.15 9.28 -27.66
C MET A 143 -22.78 10.60 -28.14
N ASP A 144 -22.06 11.71 -28.08
CA ASP A 144 -22.54 13.02 -28.53
C ASP A 144 -22.70 13.07 -30.06
N GLU A 145 -21.82 12.41 -30.83
CA GLU A 145 -21.98 12.23 -32.27
C GLU A 145 -23.20 11.37 -32.62
N MET A 146 -23.43 10.26 -31.90
CA MET A 146 -24.61 9.41 -32.09
C MET A 146 -25.92 10.15 -31.73
N ARG A 147 -25.91 10.95 -30.66
CA ARG A 147 -27.07 11.74 -30.22
C ARG A 147 -27.39 12.90 -31.16
N SER A 148 -26.37 13.55 -31.74
CA SER A 148 -26.56 14.73 -32.59
C SER A 148 -26.75 14.42 -34.09
N GLY A 149 -26.47 13.18 -34.53
CA GLY A 149 -26.59 12.76 -35.92
C GLY A 149 -25.59 13.42 -36.89
N LYS A 150 -24.71 14.29 -36.38
CA LYS A 150 -23.67 15.00 -37.16
C LYS A 150 -22.31 14.35 -36.90
N ARG A 151 -21.87 13.46 -37.78
CA ARG A 151 -20.44 13.09 -37.83
C ARG A 151 -19.62 14.34 -38.12
N ARG A 152 -18.75 14.76 -37.20
CA ARG A 152 -17.74 15.79 -37.49
C ARG A 152 -16.75 15.20 -38.49
N ARG A 153 -16.69 15.74 -39.71
CA ARG A 153 -15.66 15.34 -40.69
C ARG A 153 -14.27 15.68 -40.15
N PRO A 154 -13.26 14.80 -40.31
CA PRO A 154 -11.89 15.14 -39.96
C PRO A 154 -11.46 16.34 -40.80
N THR A 155 -10.98 17.39 -40.15
CA THR A 155 -10.32 18.50 -40.83
C THR A 155 -8.89 18.03 -41.10
N ILE A 156 -8.55 17.87 -42.38
CA ILE A 156 -7.19 17.58 -42.87
C ILE A 156 -6.41 18.89 -42.84
#